data_AF-A0A7S2U2M2-F1
#
_entry.id   AF-A0A7S2U2M2-F1
#
_cell.length_a   1.000
_cell.length_b   1.000
_cell.length_c   1.000
_cell.angle_alpha   90.00
_cell.angle_beta   90.00
_cell.angle_gamma   90.00
#
_symmetry.space_group_name_H-M   'P 1'
#
loop_
_entity.id
_entity.type
_entity.pdbx_description
1 polymer ?
#
loop_
_entity_poly.entity_id
_entity_poly.type
_entity_poly.pdbx_seq_one_letter_code
_entity_poly.pdbx_strand_id
1 'polypeptide(L)'
;HPSIFNSCDNFQQWFSAPLEKNLGAEGTTDMDMNEEEKLLVIDRLHSILRPFVLRREKSDVESQLQDKIDVVLRCNMSPVQQALYEAIRDGKVSMHNRM
;
A
#
# COMPACT_ATOMS: atom_id res chain seq x y z
N HIS A 1 19.46 9.28 -16.31
CA HIS A 1 20.65 9.59 -15.49
C HIS A 1 20.25 9.51 -14.02
N PRO A 2 21.02 8.87 -13.12
CA PRO A 2 20.60 8.55 -11.74
C PRO A 2 20.31 9.77 -10.83
N SER A 3 20.65 10.97 -11.29
CA SER A 3 20.48 12.23 -10.55
C SER A 3 19.04 12.63 -10.24
N ILE A 4 18.05 11.98 -10.86
CA ILE A 4 16.63 12.23 -10.58
C ILE A 4 16.19 11.73 -9.19
N PHE A 5 16.98 10.85 -8.58
CA PHE A 5 16.75 10.30 -7.24
C PHE A 5 17.57 11.00 -6.14
N ASN A 6 18.31 12.06 -6.48
CA ASN A 6 19.15 12.76 -5.50
C ASN A 6 18.35 13.63 -4.50
N SER A 7 17.03 13.76 -4.69
CA SER A 7 16.13 14.41 -3.74
C SER A 7 14.90 13.53 -3.55
N CYS A 8 14.66 13.15 -2.29
CA CYS A 8 13.44 12.45 -1.89
C CYS A 8 12.20 13.30 -2.18
N ASP A 9 12.31 14.63 -2.03
CA ASP A 9 11.20 15.57 -2.27
C ASP A 9 10.78 15.59 -3.74
N ASN A 10 11.75 15.53 -4.67
CA ASN A 10 11.46 15.47 -6.10
C ASN A 10 10.76 14.15 -6.48
N PHE A 11 11.19 13.04 -5.89
CA PHE A 11 10.52 11.76 -6.07
C PHE A 11 9.08 11.80 -5.53
N GLN A 12 8.89 12.34 -4.33
CA GLN A 12 7.58 12.45 -3.70
C GLN A 12 6.62 13.35 -4.51
N GLN A 13 7.11 14.46 -5.05
CA GLN A 13 6.30 15.36 -5.88
C GLN A 13 5.92 14.73 -7.22
N TRP A 14 6.82 13.98 -7.85
CA TRP A 14 6.61 13.39 -9.17
C TRP A 14 5.78 12.10 -9.12
N PHE A 15 5.86 11.34 -8.02
CA PHE A 15 5.26 10.01 -7.93
C PHE A 15 4.23 9.87 -6.81
N SER A 16 4.46 10.41 -5.61
CA SER A 16 3.51 10.23 -4.50
C SER A 16 2.30 11.14 -4.61
N ALA A 17 2.44 12.41 -5.02
CA ALA A 17 1.30 13.32 -5.10
C ALA A 17 0.18 12.86 -6.08
N PRO A 18 0.49 12.23 -7.25
CA PRO A 18 -0.51 11.59 -8.09
C PRO A 18 -1.02 10.24 -7.54
N LEU A 19 -0.18 9.45 -6.86
CA LEU A 19 -0.56 8.12 -6.35
C LEU A 19 -1.37 8.18 -5.05
N GLU A 20 -1.03 9.08 -4.13
CA GLU A 20 -1.75 9.33 -2.87
C GLU A 20 -3.18 9.81 -3.13
N LYS A 21 -3.38 10.60 -4.20
CA LYS A 21 -4.72 10.99 -4.69
C LYS A 21 -5.56 9.79 -5.16
N ASN A 22 -4.93 8.67 -5.54
CA ASN A 22 -5.60 7.49 -6.10
C ASN A 22 -5.66 6.30 -5.14
N LEU A 23 -4.81 6.24 -4.11
CA LEU A 23 -4.72 5.11 -3.19
C LEU A 23 -5.77 5.12 -2.07
N GLY A 24 -6.77 6.00 -2.13
CA GLY A 24 -7.94 5.91 -1.26
C GLY A 24 -7.58 5.87 0.23
N ALA A 25 -6.73 6.78 0.68
CA ALA A 25 -6.74 7.11 2.10
C ALA A 25 -8.14 7.68 2.38
N GLU A 26 -8.92 6.92 3.15
CA GLU A 26 -10.32 7.20 3.47
C GLU A 26 -10.56 8.69 3.77
N GLY A 27 -11.25 9.39 2.87
CA GLY A 27 -11.96 10.63 3.23
C GLY A 27 -11.65 11.93 2.48
N THR A 28 -10.92 11.97 1.37
CA THR A 28 -10.78 13.23 0.60
C THR A 28 -11.11 13.09 -0.88
N THR A 29 -12.32 13.53 -1.22
CA THR A 29 -12.82 14.02 -2.51
C THR A 29 -12.08 13.56 -3.76
N ASP A 30 -12.75 12.69 -4.50
CA ASP A 30 -12.45 12.24 -5.84
C ASP A 30 -12.08 13.40 -6.79
N MET A 31 -10.78 13.63 -6.99
CA MET A 31 -10.27 14.08 -8.27
C MET A 31 -9.84 12.82 -9.02
N ASP A 32 -10.83 12.11 -9.54
CA ASP A 32 -10.63 10.85 -10.25
C ASP A 32 -9.87 11.15 -11.55
N MET A 33 -8.59 10.78 -11.59
CA MET A 33 -7.79 10.84 -12.81
C MET A 33 -8.40 9.91 -13.87
N ASN A 34 -8.40 10.33 -15.13
CA ASN A 34 -8.82 9.44 -16.22
C ASN A 34 -7.89 8.21 -16.30
N GLU A 35 -8.39 7.08 -16.79
CA GLU A 35 -7.63 5.84 -16.92
C GLU A 35 -6.33 6.04 -17.74
N GLU A 36 -6.39 6.88 -18.77
CA GLU A 36 -5.22 7.26 -19.57
C GLU A 36 -4.15 7.99 -18.75
N GLU A 37 -4.54 8.90 -17.86
CA GLU A 37 -3.61 9.65 -17.01
C GLU A 37 -2.96 8.72 -15.97
N LYS A 38 -3.72 7.75 -15.44
CA LYS A 38 -3.22 6.70 -14.54
C LYS A 38 -2.15 5.86 -15.25
N LEU A 39 -2.43 5.42 -16.49
CA LEU A 39 -1.48 4.65 -17.29
C LEU A 39 -0.20 5.45 -17.62
N LEU A 40 -0.32 6.74 -17.94
CA LEU A 40 0.83 7.61 -18.21
C LEU A 40 1.76 7.75 -17.00
N VAL A 41 1.20 7.89 -15.78
CA VAL A 41 2.00 7.96 -14.55
C VAL A 41 2.70 6.64 -14.27
N ILE A 42 2.00 5.51 -14.44
CA ILE A 42 2.55 4.15 -14.25
C ILE A 42 3.70 3.89 -15.24
N ASP A 43 3.51 4.20 -16.51
CA ASP A 43 4.53 3.98 -17.53
C ASP A 43 5.80 4.82 -17.28
N ARG A 44 5.61 6.08 -16.88
CA ARG A 44 6.72 6.96 -16.47
C ARG A 44 7.50 6.38 -15.30
N LEU A 45 6.82 5.87 -14.28
CA LEU A 45 7.45 5.24 -13.11
C LEU A 45 8.25 3.98 -13.52
N HIS A 46 7.65 3.11 -14.33
CA HIS A 46 8.32 1.92 -14.85
C HIS A 46 9.52 2.25 -15.73
N SER A 47 9.45 3.28 -16.57
CA SER A 47 10.57 3.67 -17.45
C SER A 47 11.85 4.02 -16.68
N ILE A 48 11.69 4.57 -15.47
CA ILE A 48 12.81 4.99 -14.63
C ILE A 48 13.29 3.84 -13.75
N LEU A 49 12.39 3.02 -13.20
CA LEU A 49 12.75 1.94 -12.27
C LEU A 49 13.21 0.64 -12.95
N ARG A 50 12.78 0.36 -14.19
CA ARG A 50 13.08 -0.89 -14.92
C ARG A 50 14.58 -1.28 -14.97
N PRO A 51 15.55 -0.36 -15.17
CA PRO A 51 16.97 -0.74 -15.14
C PRO A 51 17.52 -1.01 -13.72
N PHE A 52 16.78 -0.66 -12.66
CA PHE A 52 17.23 -0.77 -11.27
C PHE A 52 16.47 -1.84 -10.45
N VAL A 53 15.27 -2.22 -10.89
CA VAL A 53 14.40 -3.18 -10.20
C VAL A 53 14.17 -4.40 -11.09
N LEU A 54 14.62 -5.57 -10.64
CA LEU A 54 14.26 -6.83 -11.27
C LEU A 54 12.96 -7.35 -10.64
N ARG A 55 11.89 -7.37 -11.42
CA ARG A 55 10.59 -7.96 -11.04
C ARG A 55 10.36 -9.21 -11.89
N ARG A 56 10.13 -10.37 -11.25
CA ARG A 56 9.75 -11.63 -11.91
C ARG A 56 8.62 -12.28 -11.13
N GLU A 57 7.74 -13.00 -11.82
CA GLU A 57 6.73 -13.81 -11.15
C GLU A 57 7.30 -15.18 -10.78
N LYS A 58 6.82 -15.76 -9.68
CA LYS A 58 7.30 -17.08 -9.21
C LYS A 58 6.96 -18.19 -10.22
N SER A 59 5.85 -18.02 -10.93
CA SER A 59 5.44 -18.81 -12.10
C SER A 59 6.46 -18.78 -13.24
N ASP A 60 7.15 -17.65 -13.47
CA ASP A 60 8.11 -17.48 -14.57
C ASP A 60 9.48 -18.10 -14.28
N VAL A 61 9.74 -18.50 -13.03
CA VAL A 61 11.06 -18.96 -12.58
C VAL A 61 11.06 -20.40 -12.07
N GLU A 62 9.92 -20.93 -11.63
CA GLU A 62 9.82 -22.27 -11.05
C GLU A 62 8.63 -23.03 -11.64
N SER A 63 8.87 -23.78 -12.72
CA SER A 63 7.86 -24.58 -13.43
C SER A 63 7.33 -25.78 -12.64
N GLN A 64 7.95 -26.09 -11.51
CA GLN A 64 7.57 -27.20 -10.62
C GLN A 64 6.68 -26.75 -9.45
N LEU A 65 6.44 -25.45 -9.31
CA LEU A 65 5.59 -24.95 -8.25
C LEU A 65 4.11 -25.15 -8.60
N GLN A 66 3.32 -25.60 -7.63
CA GLN A 66 1.87 -25.65 -7.78
C GLN A 66 1.27 -24.24 -7.85
N ASP A 67 0.05 -24.14 -8.39
CA ASP A 67 -0.68 -22.89 -8.48
C ASP A 67 -0.79 -22.18 -7.12
N LYS A 68 -0.79 -20.86 -7.14
CA LYS A 68 -0.96 -20.04 -5.94
C LYS A 68 -2.35 -20.29 -5.35
N ILE A 69 -2.40 -20.65 -4.06
CA ILE A 69 -3.63 -20.79 -3.30
C ILE A 69 -3.65 -19.71 -2.22
N ASP A 70 -4.67 -18.84 -2.26
CA ASP A 70 -4.90 -17.83 -1.22
C ASP A 70 -5.91 -18.37 -0.20
N VAL A 71 -5.52 -18.41 1.08
CA VAL A 71 -6.37 -18.89 2.18
C VAL A 71 -6.54 -17.78 3.22
N VAL A 72 -7.78 -17.39 3.47
CA VAL A 72 -8.12 -16.44 4.52
C VAL A 72 -8.40 -17.20 5.82
N LEU A 73 -7.49 -17.09 6.79
CA LEU A 73 -7.66 -17.69 8.12
C LEU A 73 -8.30 -16.66 9.06
N ARG A 74 -9.56 -16.91 9.42
CA ARG A 74 -10.26 -16.10 10.42
C ARG A 74 -9.92 -16.61 11.82
N CYS A 75 -9.43 -15.73 12.68
CA CYS A 75 -9.11 -16.06 14.07
C CYS A 75 -10.12 -15.40 15.01
N ASN A 76 -10.63 -16.17 15.96
CA ASN A 76 -11.49 -15.64 17.02
C ASN A 76 -10.66 -14.90 18.06
N MET A 77 -11.25 -13.89 18.69
CA MET A 77 -10.64 -13.23 19.85
C MET A 77 -10.62 -14.18 21.04
N SER A 78 -9.52 -14.17 21.80
CA SER A 78 -9.52 -14.76 23.14
C SER A 78 -10.46 -13.99 24.07
N PRO A 79 -10.93 -14.58 25.19
CA PRO A 79 -11.83 -13.90 26.12
C PRO A 79 -11.29 -12.55 26.62
N VAL A 80 -9.97 -12.43 26.83
CA VAL A 80 -9.33 -11.18 27.25
C VAL A 80 -9.34 -10.15 26.14
N GLN A 81 -9.02 -10.55 24.90
CA GLN A 81 -9.07 -9.67 23.74
C GLN A 81 -10.49 -9.17 23.46
N GLN A 82 -11.49 -10.04 23.60
CA GLN A 82 -12.89 -9.67 23.43
C GLN A 82 -13.33 -8.64 24.47
N ALA A 83 -13.04 -8.90 25.76
CA ALA A 83 -13.37 -7.98 26.84
C ALA A 83 -12.68 -6.61 26.67
N LEU A 84 -11.40 -6.60 26.26
CA LEU A 84 -10.66 -5.37 26.00
C LEU A 84 -11.22 -4.63 24.78
N TYR A 85 -11.53 -5.35 23.71
CA TYR A 85 -12.12 -4.77 22.50
C TYR A 85 -13.48 -4.12 22.81
N GLU A 86 -14.35 -4.81 23.55
CA GLU A 86 -15.63 -4.26 24.00
C GLU A 86 -15.43 -3.04 24.92
N ALA A 87 -14.46 -3.09 25.84
CA ALA A 87 -14.18 -1.96 26.72
C ALA A 87 -13.64 -0.72 25.97
N ILE A 88 -12.80 -0.92 24.94
CA ILE A 88 -12.32 0.16 24.07
C ILE A 88 -13.46 0.70 23.21
N ARG A 89 -14.25 -0.19 22.59
CA ARG A 89 -15.40 0.17 21.76
C ARG A 89 -16.43 0.98 22.54
N ASP A 90 -16.68 0.62 23.79
CA ASP A 90 -17.64 1.29 24.67
C ASP A 90 -17.05 2.56 25.32
N GLY A 91 -15.79 2.94 25.01
CA GLY A 91 -15.13 4.12 25.55
C GLY A 91 -14.78 4.04 27.05
N LYS A 92 -14.81 2.83 27.62
CA LYS A 92 -14.57 2.58 29.06
C LYS A 92 -13.09 2.51 29.42
N VAL A 93 -12.21 2.45 28.41
CA VAL A 93 -10.75 2.51 28.58
C VAL A 93 -10.29 3.94 28.30
N SER A 94 -9.98 4.70 29.35
CA SER A 94 -9.29 5.99 29.21
C SER A 94 -7.86 5.71 28.74
N MET A 95 -7.57 6.04 27.49
CA MET A 95 -6.20 6.12 26.97
C MET A 95 -5.51 7.34 27.60
N HIS A 96 -5.20 7.26 28.90
CA HIS A 96 -4.27 8.19 29.52
C HIS A 96 -2.86 7.82 29.05
N ASN A 97 -2.53 8.26 27.83
CA ASN A 97 -1.17 8.27 27.36
C ASN A 97 -0.43 9.31 28.22
N ARG A 98 0.29 8.86 29.26
CA ARG A 98 1.24 9.75 29.93
C ARG A 98 2.34 10.07 28.91
N MET A 99 2.58 11.38 28.77
CA MET A 99 3.70 11.98 28.05
C MET A 99 5.03 11.32 28.39
#